data_AF-A0A9X3EVP3-F1
#
_entry.id   AF-A0A9X3EVP3-F1
#
_cell.length_a   1.000
_cell.length_b   1.000
_cell.length_c   1.000
_cell.angle_alpha   90.00
_cell.angle_beta   90.00
_cell.angle_gamma   90.00
#
_symmetry.space_group_name_H-M   'P 1'
#
loop_
_entity.id
_entity.type
_entity.pdbx_description
1 polymer ?
#
loop_
_entity_poly.entity_id
_entity_poly.type
_entity_poly.pdbx_seq_one_letter_code
_entity_poly.pdbx_strand_id
1 'polypeptide(L)' 'MLLLDDVSSELDPQRSAQLFEALLREAGQCVLTTTAPHFIGLPAGGDCRYIEVDKGHIKLGGDSGPKPA' A
#
# COMPACT_ATOMS: atom_id res chain seq x y z
N MET A 1 -4.25 0.84 15.16
CA MET A 1 -3.67 1.57 14.02
C MET A 1 -2.26 1.06 13.82
N LEU A 2 -1.94 0.54 12.63
CA LEU A 2 -0.60 0.06 12.28
C LEU A 2 0.05 1.01 11.27
N LEU A 3 1.36 1.24 11.42
CA LEU A 3 2.17 1.96 10.45
C LEU A 3 3.30 1.01 10.00
N LEU A 4 3.37 0.77 8.70
CA LEU A 4 4.37 -0.09 8.09
C LEU A 4 5.23 0.77 7.16
N ASP A 5 6.53 0.82 7.46
CA ASP A 5 7.47 1.63 6.70
C ASP A 5 8.20 0.80 5.64
N ASP A 6 8.25 1.31 4.42
CA ASP A 6 8.90 0.76 3.22
C ASP A 6 8.74 -0.76 3.02
N VAL A 7 7.48 -1.23 2.98
CA VAL A 7 7.15 -2.66 2.85
C VAL A 7 7.74 -3.35 1.62
N SER A 8 8.22 -2.58 0.64
CA SER A 8 8.87 -3.06 -0.58
C SER A 8 10.28 -3.63 -0.37
N SER A 9 11.01 -3.27 0.69
CA SER A 9 12.38 -3.76 0.90
C SER A 9 12.45 -5.17 1.48
N GLU A 10 11.36 -5.64 2.09
CA GLU A 10 11.32 -6.84 2.95
C GLU A 10 10.59 -8.03 2.32
N LEU A 11 9.81 -7.83 1.26
CA LEU A 11 8.81 -8.81 0.82
C LEU A 11 8.91 -9.16 -0.66
N ASP A 12 9.13 -10.45 -0.93
CA ASP A 12 8.84 -11.04 -2.23
C ASP A 12 7.31 -10.98 -2.53
N PRO A 13 6.88 -11.04 -3.81
CA PRO A 13 5.47 -10.88 -4.18
C PRO A 13 4.50 -11.82 -3.47
N GLN A 14 4.95 -13.02 -3.10
CA GLN A 14 4.12 -14.03 -2.44
C GLN A 14 3.91 -13.69 -0.96
N ARG A 15 4.96 -13.22 -0.27
CA ARG A 15 4.86 -12.75 1.12
C ARG A 15 4.04 -11.45 1.23
N SER A 16 4.17 -10.55 0.25
CA SER A 16 3.37 -9.32 0.19
C SER A 16 1.87 -9.61 0.17
N ALA A 17 1.42 -10.56 -0.66
CA ALA A 17 0.01 -10.94 -0.72
C ALA A 17 -0.52 -11.45 0.63
N GLN A 18 0.25 -12.29 1.34
CA GLN A 18 -0.14 -12.82 2.65
C GLN A 18 -0.21 -11.72 3.73
N LEU A 19 0.73 -10.76 3.68
CA LEU A 19 0.70 -9.60 4.57
C LEU A 19 -0.57 -8.77 4.35
N PHE A 20 -0.89 -8.40 3.11
CA PHE A 20 -2.08 -7.59 2.83
C PHE A 20 -3.38 -8.31 3.22
N GLU A 21 -3.47 -9.62 2.97
CA GLU A 21 -4.57 -10.46 3.44
C GLU A 21 -4.73 -10.45 4.97
N ALA A 22 -3.62 -10.51 5.71
CA ALA A 22 -3.65 -10.42 7.17
C ALA A 22 -4.06 -9.02 7.66
N LEU A 23 -3.53 -7.97 7.04
CA LEU A 23 -3.87 -6.59 7.38
C LEU A 23 -5.36 -6.29 7.14
N LEU A 24 -5.93 -6.77 6.03
CA LEU A 24 -7.35 -6.56 5.75
C LEU A 24 -8.28 -7.25 6.75
N ARG A 25 -7.88 -8.43 7.25
CA ARG A 25 -8.70 -9.18 8.22
C ARG A 25 -8.60 -8.64 9.64
N GLU A 26 -7.39 -8.25 10.07
CA GLU A 26 -7.12 -8.02 11.49
C GLU A 26 -6.85 -6.55 11.83
N ALA A 27 -6.37 -5.77 10.85
CA ALA A 27 -5.96 -4.41 11.12
C ALA A 27 -7.05 -3.42 10.70
N GLY A 28 -7.77 -2.89 11.70
CA GLY A 28 -8.86 -1.93 11.44
C GLY A 28 -8.44 -0.69 10.66
N GLN A 29 -7.24 -0.15 10.88
CA GLN A 29 -6.67 0.95 10.09
C GLN A 29 -5.15 0.80 9.95
N CYS A 30 -4.66 0.91 8.72
CA CYS A 30 -3.25 0.84 8.38
C CYS A 30 -2.80 2.03 7.54
N VAL A 31 -1.57 2.49 7.78
CA VAL A 31 -0.81 3.35 6.88
C VAL A 31 0.41 2.57 6.42
N LEU A 32 0.64 2.56 5.11
CA LEU A 32 1.76 1.87 4.47
C LEU A 32 2.55 2.89 3.66
N THR A 33 3.87 2.86 3.77
CA THR A 33 4.76 3.58 2.87
C THR A 33 5.50 2.58 1.98
N THR A 34 5.77 2.97 0.75
CA THR A 34 6.55 2.15 -0.19
C THR A 34 7.20 3.04 -1.23
N THR A 35 8.37 2.62 -1.72
CA THR A 35 9.00 3.20 -2.91
C THR A 35 8.71 2.38 -4.18
N ALA A 36 8.13 1.19 -4.05
CA ALA A 36 7.82 0.27 -5.15
C ALA A 36 6.32 -0.14 -5.12
N PRO A 37 5.43 0.74 -5.60
CA PRO A 37 3.97 0.55 -5.48
C PRO A 37 3.41 -0.69 -6.17
N HIS A 38 4.14 -1.27 -7.13
CA HIS A 38 3.74 -2.48 -7.86
C HIS A 38 3.69 -3.75 -6.98
N PHE A 39 4.29 -3.72 -5.79
CA PHE A 39 4.17 -4.81 -4.81
C PHE A 39 2.90 -4.71 -3.95
N ILE A 40 2.18 -3.59 -3.99
CA ILE A 40 0.93 -3.42 -3.24
C ILE A 40 -0.22 -4.06 -4.02
N GLY A 41 -0.52 -5.31 -3.68
CA GLY A 41 -1.66 -6.06 -4.20
C GLY A 41 -2.85 -5.99 -3.26
N LEU A 42 -3.58 -4.87 -3.25
CA LEU A 42 -4.85 -4.79 -2.54
C LEU A 42 -6.00 -5.28 -3.44
N PRO A 43 -6.95 -6.08 -2.90
CA PRO A 43 -8.11 -6.50 -3.65
C PRO A 43 -8.97 -5.29 -4.06
N ALA A 44 -9.55 -5.36 -5.26
CA ALA A 44 -10.42 -4.32 -5.77
C ALA A 44 -11.64 -4.13 -4.84
N GLY A 45 -11.92 -2.89 -4.46
CA GLY A 45 -13.08 -2.53 -3.61
C GLY A 45 -12.79 -2.41 -2.11
N GLY A 46 -11.53 -2.55 -1.67
CA GLY A 46 -11.15 -2.18 -0.31
C GLY A 46 -11.19 -0.66 -0.07
N ASP A 47 -11.49 -0.23 1.15
CA ASP A 47 -11.37 1.18 1.57
C ASP A 47 -9.89 1.55 1.67
N CYS A 48 -9.33 1.98 0.54
CA CYS A 48 -7.93 2.34 0.39
C CYS A 48 -7.81 3.72 -0.25
N ARG A 49 -6.90 4.54 0.28
CA ARG A 49 -6.54 5.83 -0.31
C ARG A 49 -5.06 5.84 -0.63
N TYR A 50 -4.73 6.16 -1.86
CA TYR A 50 -3.36 6.31 -2.31
C TYR A 50 -2.92 7.76 -2.15
N ILE A 51 -1.71 7.93 -1.64
CA ILE A 51 -1.10 9.24 -1.42
C ILE A 51 0.30 9.17 -2.01
N GLU A 52 0.61 10.09 -2.92
CA GLU A 52 1.94 10.22 -3.52
C GLU A 52 2.68 11.36 -2.81
N VAL A 53 3.97 11.14 -2.51
CA VAL A 53 4.86 12.19 -2.04
C VAL A 53 5.92 12.42 -3.10
N ASP A 54 5.94 13.63 -3.65
CA ASP A 54 6.89 14.03 -4.69
C ASP A 54 7.45 15.42 -4.36
N LYS A 55 8.79 15.53 -4.31
CA LYS A 55 9.51 16.78 -4.00
C LYS A 55 9.03 17.48 -2.72
N GLY A 56 8.69 16.72 -1.67
CA GLY A 56 8.19 17.27 -0.40
C GLY A 56 6.73 17.72 -0.45
N HIS A 57 6.00 17.44 -1.54
CA HIS A 57 4.58 17.72 -1.67
C HIS A 57 3.76 16.44 -1.64
N ILE A 58 2.67 16.48 -0.89
CA ILE A 58 1.67 15.41 -0.85
C ILE A 58 0.66 15.65 -1.97
N LYS A 59 0.49 14.66 -2.86
CA LYS A 59 -0.55 14.61 -3.88
C LYS A 59 -1.53 13.50 -3.52
N LEU A 60 -2.82 13.78 -3.64
CA LEU A 60 -3.84 12.73 -3.51
C LEU A 60 -3.80 11.88 -4.78
N GLY A 61 -3.47 10.60 -4.64
CA GLY A 61 -3.68 9.62 -5.70
C GLY A 61 -5.18 9.42 -5.89
N GLY A 62 -5.64 9.34 -7.13
CA GLY A 62 -7.06 9.09 -7.39
C GLY A 62 -7.53 7.75 -6.83
N ASP A 63 -8.84 7.51 -6.83
CA ASP A 63 -9.48 6.27 -6.33
C ASP A 63 -9.03 4.98 -7.08
N SER A 64 -8.28 5.15 -8.17
CA SER A 64 -7.58 4.08 -8.86
C SER A 64 -6.14 4.09 -8.41
N GLY A 65 -5.72 3.02 -7.72
CA GLY A 65 -4.35 2.86 -7.22
C GLY A 65 -3.26 3.07 -8.28
N PRO A 66 -1.99 3.01 -7.87
CA PRO A 66 -0.86 3.33 -8.72
C PRO A 66 -0.96 2.53 -10.03
N LYS A 67 -1.07 3.24 -11.14
CA LYS A 67 -1.03 2.62 -12.47
C LYS A 67 0.37 2.05 -12.68
N PRO A 68 0.50 0.77 -13.08
CA PRO A 68 1.79 0.25 -13.50
C PRO A 68 2.32 1.12 -14.65
N ALA A 69 3.62 1.42 -14.59
CA ALA A 69 4.35 2.14 -15.63
C ALA A 69 4.37 1.34 -16.94
#